data_AF-A0A895KX95-F1
#
_entry.id   AF-A0A895KX95-F1
#
_cell.length_a   1.000
_cell.length_b   1.000
_cell.length_c   1.000
_cell.angle_alpha   90.00
_cell.angle_beta   90.00
_cell.angle_gamma   90.00
#
_symmetry.space_group_name_H-M   'P 1'
#
loop_
_entity.id
_entity.type
_entity.pdbx_description
1 polymer ?
#
loop_
_entity_poly.entity_id
_entity_poly.type
_entity_poly.pdbx_seq_one_letter_code
_entity_poly.pdbx_strand_id
1 'polypeptide(L)'
;MKNIINYIKNRFNIFLNNKNIKNIKIGIVKAYNIPTLPANIERIYSHHITRIFRVLGGICIALVITKAYHHILYPINKFVLFFAITQLIQIVLISIIKIIFSLNKLIRNSSEFEVRNSPLNTQATHIARLLYCWKVGCSVTGGAFGTIVAGSVADEVLEAAGHDKIFIPFLAAHLNKFIGQGVQDPISTYNNYKSKLTELSEANDRRQLWEEALSKMVEINHQDYNLTEQERNDCMKSLIELQNENEATKKRLLDEIMQELNKGKGK
;
A
#
# COMPACT_ATOMS: atom_id res chain seq x y z
N MET A 1 -13.99 9.59 26.92
CA MET A 1 -12.57 9.71 26.49
C MET A 1 -11.57 9.96 27.63
N LYS A 2 -11.77 10.94 28.54
CA LYS A 2 -10.80 11.23 29.63
C LYS A 2 -10.45 10.01 30.52
N ASN A 3 -11.42 9.15 30.83
CA ASN A 3 -11.18 7.94 31.64
C ASN A 3 -10.30 6.89 30.93
N ILE A 4 -10.43 6.75 29.61
CA ILE A 4 -9.61 5.84 28.80
C ILE A 4 -8.17 6.35 28.72
N ILE A 5 -7.98 7.66 28.49
CA ILE A 5 -6.66 8.29 28.46
C ILE A 5 -5.95 8.13 29.81
N ASN A 6 -6.66 8.36 30.92
CA ASN A 6 -6.10 8.17 32.25
C ASN A 6 -5.76 6.70 32.54
N TYR A 7 -6.60 5.75 32.12
CA TYR A 7 -6.31 4.33 32.25
C TYR A 7 -5.04 3.92 31.49
N ILE A 8 -4.90 4.37 30.24
CA ILE A 8 -3.71 4.11 29.41
C ILE A 8 -2.48 4.73 30.06
N LYS A 9 -2.55 5.99 30.51
CA LYS A 9 -1.44 6.70 31.15
C LYS A 9 -0.99 6.02 32.44
N ASN A 10 -1.93 5.56 33.26
CA ASN A 10 -1.63 4.86 34.50
C ASN A 10 -0.97 3.49 34.22
N ARG A 11 -1.46 2.77 33.21
CA ARG A 11 -0.86 1.49 32.78
C ARG A 11 0.54 1.67 32.18
N PHE A 12 0.77 2.76 31.45
CA PHE A 12 2.08 3.11 30.91
C PHE A 12 3.07 3.51 32.01
N ASN A 13 2.64 4.28 33.02
CA ASN A 13 3.47 4.63 34.16
C ASN A 13 3.86 3.41 35.02
N ILE A 14 2.94 2.46 35.23
CA ILE A 14 3.23 1.18 35.89
C ILE A 14 4.26 0.37 35.07
N PHE A 15 4.13 0.38 33.74
CA PHE A 15 5.07 -0.28 32.84
C PHE A 15 6.47 0.38 32.90
N LEU A 16 6.55 1.70 33.00
CA LEU A 16 7.79 2.50 33.08
C LEU A 16 8.43 2.57 34.46
N ASN A 17 8.01 1.75 35.44
CA ASN A 17 8.69 1.69 36.73
C ASN A 17 10.21 1.40 36.53
N ASN A 18 11.08 2.08 37.28
CA ASN A 18 12.55 2.04 37.12
C ASN A 18 13.12 0.60 37.08
N LYS A 19 12.49 -0.35 37.79
CA LYS A 19 12.87 -1.77 37.78
C LYS A 19 12.62 -2.43 36.42
N ASN A 20 11.52 -2.09 35.74
CA ASN A 20 11.18 -2.60 34.41
C ASN A 20 12.10 -2.02 33.34
N ILE A 21 12.48 -0.74 33.45
CA ILE A 21 13.40 -0.09 32.52
C ILE A 21 14.76 -0.80 32.51
N LYS A 22 15.29 -1.17 33.69
CA LYS A 22 16.55 -1.92 33.78
C LYS A 22 16.47 -3.26 33.05
N ASN A 23 15.36 -3.99 33.20
CA ASN A 23 15.16 -5.27 32.54
C ASN A 23 14.98 -5.15 31.02
N ILE A 24 14.24 -4.14 30.57
CA ILE A 24 14.09 -3.81 29.15
C ILE A 24 15.46 -3.52 28.54
N LYS A 25 16.28 -2.69 29.20
CA LYS A 25 17.64 -2.38 28.74
C LYS A 25 18.51 -3.63 28.60
N ILE A 26 18.47 -4.54 29.58
CA ILE A 26 19.21 -5.82 29.52
C ILE A 26 18.72 -6.66 28.33
N GLY A 27 17.40 -6.78 28.13
CA GLY A 27 16.82 -7.49 27.00
C GLY A 27 17.21 -6.90 25.64
N ILE A 28 17.22 -5.57 25.52
CA ILE A 28 17.64 -4.85 24.30
C ILE A 28 19.13 -5.12 24.00
N VAL A 29 20.02 -4.92 24.98
CA VAL A 29 21.47 -5.14 24.80
C VAL A 29 21.74 -6.59 24.42
N LYS A 30 21.04 -7.54 25.05
CA LYS A 30 21.16 -8.96 24.72
C LYS A 30 20.70 -9.25 23.29
N ALA A 31 19.51 -8.81 22.89
CA ALA A 31 19.00 -8.98 21.53
C ALA A 31 19.89 -8.33 20.47
N TYR A 32 20.47 -7.16 20.77
CA TYR A 32 21.39 -6.46 19.88
C TYR A 32 22.67 -7.26 19.62
N ASN A 33 23.24 -7.87 20.66
CA ASN A 33 24.49 -8.63 20.58
C ASN A 33 24.34 -10.01 19.91
N ILE A 34 23.12 -10.51 19.72
CA ILE A 34 22.92 -11.80 19.05
C ILE A 34 23.12 -11.61 17.54
N PRO A 35 24.06 -12.36 16.91
CA PRO A 35 24.32 -12.26 15.48
C PRO A 35 23.13 -12.80 14.69
N THR A 36 22.76 -12.08 13.63
CA THR A 36 21.65 -12.41 12.73
C THR A 36 22.08 -13.20 11.50
N LEU A 37 23.39 -13.35 11.29
CA LEU A 37 23.98 -14.11 10.18
C LEU A 37 24.91 -15.20 10.74
N PRO A 38 25.11 -16.29 10.00
CA PRO A 38 26.23 -17.20 10.23
C PRO A 38 27.56 -16.46 10.02
N ALA A 39 28.56 -16.75 10.87
CA ALA A 39 29.87 -16.09 10.83
C ALA A 39 30.57 -16.19 9.46
N ASN A 40 30.39 -17.31 8.75
CA ASN A 40 30.96 -17.50 7.40
C ASN A 40 30.38 -16.52 6.38
N ILE A 41 29.06 -16.30 6.42
CA ILE A 41 28.38 -15.36 5.52
C ILE A 41 28.68 -13.92 5.94
N GLU A 42 28.75 -13.65 7.25
CA GLU A 42 29.12 -12.33 7.77
C GLU A 42 30.51 -11.90 7.30
N ARG A 43 31.49 -12.83 7.29
CA ARG A 43 32.83 -12.60 6.75
C ARG A 43 32.82 -12.24 5.27
N ILE A 44 31.98 -12.90 4.47
CA ILE A 44 31.82 -12.57 3.04
C ILE A 44 31.17 -11.19 2.89
N TYR A 45 30.19 -10.86 3.74
CA TYR A 45 29.45 -9.61 3.71
C TYR A 45 30.24 -8.40 4.19
N SER A 46 31.21 -8.59 5.08
CA SER A 46 32.08 -7.54 5.58
C SER A 46 33.24 -7.22 4.63
N HIS A 47 33.45 -8.04 3.59
CA HIS A 47 34.49 -7.79 2.61
C HIS A 47 34.23 -6.50 1.81
N HIS A 48 35.29 -5.72 1.54
CA HIS A 48 35.17 -4.43 0.87
C HIS A 48 34.55 -4.55 -0.54
N ILE A 49 34.96 -5.59 -1.28
CA ILE A 49 34.45 -5.86 -2.64
C ILE A 49 32.94 -6.10 -2.64
N THR A 50 32.41 -6.95 -1.75
CA THR A 50 30.98 -7.23 -1.67
C THR A 50 30.17 -6.00 -1.24
N ARG A 51 30.75 -5.14 -0.40
CA ARG A 51 30.15 -3.86 -0.03
C ARG A 51 30.04 -2.91 -1.23
N ILE A 52 31.07 -2.80 -2.06
CA ILE A 52 31.05 -1.97 -3.28
C ILE A 52 30.01 -2.50 -4.26
N PHE A 53 30.00 -3.82 -4.54
CA PHE A 53 29.00 -4.43 -5.41
C PHE A 53 27.58 -4.18 -4.93
N ARG A 54 27.33 -4.28 -3.61
CA ARG A 54 26.01 -3.98 -3.03
C ARG A 54 25.58 -2.54 -3.24
N VAL A 55 26.48 -1.57 -3.08
CA VAL A 55 26.15 -0.15 -3.27
C VAL A 55 25.86 0.12 -4.74
N LEU A 56 26.70 -0.37 -5.65
CA LEU A 56 26.50 -0.24 -7.09
C LEU A 56 25.21 -0.93 -7.56
N GLY A 57 24.98 -2.15 -7.10
CA GLY A 57 23.75 -2.89 -7.38
C GLY A 57 22.52 -2.19 -6.83
N GLY A 58 22.60 -1.59 -5.64
CA GLY A 58 21.52 -0.79 -5.05
C GLY A 58 21.18 0.45 -5.88
N ILE A 59 22.20 1.16 -6.37
CA ILE A 59 22.02 2.28 -7.31
C ILE A 59 21.37 1.79 -8.61
N CYS A 60 21.82 0.65 -9.16
CA CYS A 60 21.23 0.07 -10.36
C CYS A 60 19.75 -0.30 -10.16
N ILE A 61 19.40 -0.91 -9.02
CA ILE A 61 18.00 -1.18 -8.66
C ILE A 61 17.19 0.12 -8.61
N ALA A 62 17.71 1.18 -7.98
CA ALA A 62 17.05 2.47 -7.92
C ALA A 62 16.82 3.07 -9.33
N LEU A 63 17.81 2.98 -10.23
CA LEU A 63 17.68 3.44 -11.62
C LEU A 63 16.65 2.62 -12.42
N VAL A 64 16.54 1.32 -12.17
CA VAL A 64 15.53 0.45 -12.79
C VAL A 64 14.13 0.79 -12.28
N ILE A 65 13.96 0.94 -10.97
CA ILE A 65 12.70 1.27 -10.31
C ILE A 65 12.18 2.63 -10.79
N THR A 66 13.03 3.65 -10.85
CA THR A 66 12.68 5.00 -11.33
C THR A 66 12.53 5.10 -12.85
N LYS A 67 12.77 4.01 -13.59
CA LYS A 67 12.89 3.98 -15.06
C LYS A 67 13.93 4.92 -15.66
N ALA A 68 14.71 5.62 -14.83
CA ALA A 68 15.72 6.60 -15.24
C ALA A 68 16.80 5.99 -16.13
N TYR A 69 17.01 4.67 -16.06
CA TYR A 69 17.92 3.96 -16.94
C TYR A 69 17.60 4.13 -18.45
N HIS A 70 16.36 4.44 -18.85
CA HIS A 70 16.04 4.66 -20.27
C HIS A 70 16.73 5.89 -20.88
N HIS A 71 17.10 6.87 -20.06
CA HIS A 71 17.78 8.09 -20.51
C HIS A 71 19.30 7.91 -20.66
N ILE A 72 19.84 6.75 -20.27
CA ILE A 72 21.26 6.43 -20.36
C ILE A 72 21.54 5.73 -21.72
N LEU A 73 22.78 5.85 -22.22
CA LEU A 73 23.24 5.20 -23.45
C LEU A 73 22.88 3.70 -23.49
N TYR A 74 22.32 3.25 -24.62
CA TYR A 74 21.81 1.89 -24.83
C TYR A 74 22.70 0.73 -24.30
N PRO A 75 24.04 0.71 -24.51
CA PRO A 75 24.86 -0.38 -23.97
C PRO A 75 24.91 -0.39 -22.43
N ILE A 76 24.90 0.78 -21.78
CA ILE A 76 24.97 0.90 -20.32
C ILE A 76 23.66 0.40 -19.69
N ASN A 77 22.53 0.56 -20.37
CA ASN A 77 21.22 0.10 -19.87
C ASN A 77 21.21 -1.41 -19.62
N LYS A 78 21.84 -2.19 -20.49
CA LYS A 78 21.97 -3.65 -20.32
C LYS A 78 22.81 -4.00 -19.11
N PHE A 79 23.91 -3.27 -18.87
CA PHE A 79 24.74 -3.46 -17.68
C PHE A 79 23.99 -3.10 -16.39
N VAL A 80 23.28 -1.97 -16.37
CA VAL A 80 22.47 -1.55 -15.22
C VAL A 80 21.42 -2.60 -14.89
N LEU A 81 20.71 -3.12 -15.89
CA LEU A 81 19.71 -4.17 -15.70
C LEU A 81 20.33 -5.47 -15.18
N PHE A 82 21.47 -5.89 -15.75
CA PHE A 82 22.19 -7.08 -15.31
C PHE A 82 22.59 -6.96 -13.82
N PHE A 83 23.23 -5.86 -13.43
CA PHE A 83 23.62 -5.62 -12.03
C PHE A 83 22.42 -5.54 -11.09
N ALA A 84 21.32 -4.90 -11.51
CA ALA A 84 20.11 -4.82 -10.71
C ALA A 84 19.51 -6.21 -10.45
N ILE A 85 19.41 -7.05 -11.47
CA ILE A 85 18.88 -8.42 -11.35
C ILE A 85 19.79 -9.27 -10.44
N THR A 86 21.11 -9.25 -10.67
CA THR A 86 22.06 -9.99 -9.82
C THR A 86 21.98 -9.54 -8.36
N GLN A 87 21.89 -8.22 -8.12
CA GLN A 87 21.76 -7.68 -6.78
C GLN A 87 20.43 -8.09 -6.12
N LEU A 88 19.33 -8.13 -6.88
CA LEU A 88 18.02 -8.55 -6.37
C LEU A 88 18.03 -10.03 -5.98
N ILE A 89 18.62 -10.89 -6.82
CA ILE A 89 18.83 -12.31 -6.49
C ILE A 89 19.68 -12.46 -5.22
N GLN A 90 20.78 -11.71 -5.11
CA GLN A 90 21.62 -11.71 -3.91
C GLN A 90 20.82 -11.30 -2.66
N ILE A 91 20.01 -10.23 -2.73
CA ILE A 91 19.18 -9.78 -1.60
C ILE A 91 18.19 -10.88 -1.18
N VAL A 92 17.55 -11.56 -2.13
CA VAL A 92 16.60 -12.65 -1.86
C VAL A 92 17.31 -13.83 -1.20
N LEU A 93 18.44 -14.28 -1.73
CA LEU A 93 19.20 -15.40 -1.16
C LEU A 93 19.66 -15.12 0.27
N ILE A 94 20.21 -13.94 0.55
CA ILE A 94 20.62 -13.58 1.92
C ILE A 94 19.41 -13.44 2.84
N SER A 95 18.29 -12.93 2.35
CA SER A 95 17.04 -12.86 3.13
C SER A 95 16.56 -14.24 3.56
N ILE A 96 16.59 -15.22 2.66
CA ILE A 96 16.23 -16.62 2.96
C ILE A 96 17.20 -17.21 3.99
N ILE A 97 18.52 -17.07 3.79
CA ILE A 97 19.53 -17.58 4.73
C ILE A 97 19.34 -16.97 6.12
N LYS A 98 19.07 -15.65 6.20
CA LYS A 98 18.79 -14.94 7.45
C LYS A 98 17.57 -15.51 8.18
N ILE A 99 16.46 -15.70 7.46
CA ILE A 99 15.22 -16.24 8.04
C ILE A 99 15.48 -17.65 8.59
N ILE A 100 16.04 -18.54 7.77
CA ILE A 100 16.30 -19.94 8.17
C ILE A 100 17.25 -19.99 9.36
N PHE A 101 18.38 -19.27 9.30
CA PHE A 101 19.35 -19.23 10.39
C PHE A 101 18.72 -18.68 11.67
N SER A 102 17.94 -17.61 11.59
CA SER A 102 17.33 -16.97 12.75
C SER A 102 16.23 -17.82 13.38
N LEU A 103 15.40 -18.50 12.57
CA LEU A 103 14.39 -19.44 13.07
C LEU A 103 15.06 -20.64 13.73
N ASN A 104 16.07 -21.23 13.09
CA ASN A 104 16.84 -22.32 13.68
C ASN A 104 17.48 -21.90 15.01
N LYS A 105 18.01 -20.68 15.07
CA LYS A 105 18.61 -20.13 16.30
C LYS A 105 17.57 -19.91 17.40
N LEU A 106 16.39 -19.40 17.06
CA LEU A 106 15.30 -19.18 18.01
C LEU A 106 14.77 -20.50 18.59
N ILE A 107 14.65 -21.54 17.76
CA ILE A 107 14.10 -22.85 18.13
C ILE A 107 15.13 -23.70 18.88
N ARG A 108 16.35 -23.83 18.32
CA ARG A 108 17.37 -24.77 18.84
C ARG A 108 18.25 -24.18 19.94
N ASN A 109 18.51 -22.87 19.91
CA ASN A 109 19.41 -22.19 20.84
C ASN A 109 18.65 -21.20 21.74
N SER A 110 17.49 -21.62 22.24
CA SER A 110 16.61 -20.79 23.08
C SER A 110 17.29 -20.28 24.37
N SER A 111 18.30 -20.99 24.86
CA SER A 111 19.13 -20.65 26.02
C SER A 111 20.03 -19.43 25.80
N GLU A 112 20.40 -19.11 24.55
CA GLU A 112 21.16 -17.88 24.24
C GLU A 112 20.34 -16.63 24.52
N PHE A 113 19.00 -16.73 24.47
CA PHE A 113 18.06 -15.64 24.72
C PHE A 113 17.69 -15.51 26.20
N GLU A 114 18.01 -16.50 27.02
CA GLU A 114 17.70 -16.49 28.45
C GLU A 114 18.65 -15.57 29.21
N VAL A 115 18.07 -14.59 29.90
CA VAL A 115 18.83 -13.76 30.83
C VAL A 115 18.92 -14.54 32.16
N ARG A 116 20.00 -15.28 32.37
CA ARG A 116 20.25 -16.04 33.60
C ARG A 116 20.67 -15.06 34.70
N ASN A 117 19.79 -14.74 35.66
CA ASN A 117 20.14 -14.05 36.93
C ASN A 117 18.95 -13.79 37.89
N SER A 118 17.67 -13.99 37.52
CA SER A 118 16.54 -13.75 38.43
C SER A 118 15.18 -14.18 37.84
N PRO A 119 14.16 -14.57 38.63
CA PRO A 119 12.79 -14.78 38.15
C PRO A 119 12.15 -13.56 37.47
N LEU A 120 12.66 -12.34 37.70
CA LEU A 120 12.29 -11.14 36.92
C LEU A 120 12.75 -11.19 35.45
N ASN A 121 13.57 -12.16 35.06
CA ASN A 121 14.21 -12.22 33.74
C ASN A 121 13.39 -12.93 32.67
N THR A 122 12.24 -13.52 33.00
CA THR A 122 11.32 -14.10 32.02
C THR A 122 10.83 -13.02 31.06
N GLN A 123 10.44 -11.85 31.59
CA GLN A 123 10.05 -10.69 30.77
C GLN A 123 11.20 -10.20 29.88
N ALA A 124 12.41 -10.08 30.44
CA ALA A 124 13.58 -9.68 29.65
C ALA A 124 13.91 -10.68 28.53
N THR A 125 13.73 -11.99 28.78
CA THR A 125 13.88 -13.07 27.79
C THR A 125 12.83 -12.96 26.68
N HIS A 126 11.56 -12.73 27.01
CA HIS A 126 10.50 -12.53 26.02
C HIS A 126 10.74 -11.27 25.18
N ILE A 127 11.14 -10.17 25.81
CA ILE A 127 11.52 -8.93 25.12
C ILE A 127 12.71 -9.19 24.20
N ALA A 128 13.74 -9.91 24.65
CA ALA A 128 14.90 -10.22 23.83
C ALA A 128 14.53 -11.07 22.59
N ARG A 129 13.65 -12.07 22.75
CA ARG A 129 13.13 -12.88 21.63
C ARG A 129 12.31 -12.03 20.67
N LEU A 130 11.41 -11.18 21.17
CA LEU A 130 10.57 -10.31 20.34
C LEU A 130 11.41 -9.28 19.57
N LEU A 131 12.37 -8.63 20.25
CA LEU A 131 13.29 -7.68 19.63
C LEU A 131 14.23 -8.36 18.63
N TYR A 132 14.64 -9.61 18.87
CA TYR A 132 15.42 -10.37 17.90
C TYR A 132 14.59 -10.71 16.67
N CYS A 133 13.35 -11.19 16.83
CA CYS A 133 12.43 -11.39 15.71
C CYS A 133 12.18 -10.09 14.94
N TRP A 134 12.00 -8.98 15.65
CA TRP A 134 11.90 -7.65 15.05
C TRP A 134 13.17 -7.26 14.28
N LYS A 135 14.36 -7.43 14.88
CA LYS A 135 15.66 -7.16 14.26
C LYS A 135 15.85 -7.97 12.98
N VAL A 136 15.57 -9.27 13.03
CA VAL A 136 15.67 -10.17 11.87
C VAL A 136 14.66 -9.76 10.82
N GLY A 137 13.39 -9.59 11.24
CA GLY A 137 12.30 -9.06 10.45
C GLY A 137 12.74 -7.82 9.70
N CYS A 138 13.01 -6.72 10.40
CA CYS A 138 13.49 -5.46 9.84
C CYS A 138 14.76 -5.58 8.99
N SER A 139 15.68 -6.51 9.28
CA SER A 139 16.88 -6.71 8.46
C SER A 139 16.62 -7.44 7.13
N VAL A 140 15.50 -8.15 7.04
CA VAL A 140 15.02 -8.88 5.87
C VAL A 140 14.01 -8.01 5.12
N THR A 141 13.04 -7.45 5.83
CA THR A 141 12.09 -6.47 5.29
C THR A 141 12.80 -5.20 4.86
N GLY A 142 13.85 -4.71 5.52
CA GLY A 142 14.60 -3.54 5.04
C GLY A 142 15.19 -3.71 3.62
N GLY A 143 15.36 -4.94 3.13
CA GLY A 143 15.77 -5.22 1.76
C GLY A 143 14.61 -5.36 0.76
N ALA A 144 13.50 -6.00 1.14
CA ALA A 144 12.38 -6.33 0.25
C ALA A 144 11.06 -5.57 0.53
N PHE A 145 10.82 -5.22 1.79
CA PHE A 145 9.76 -4.31 2.23
C PHE A 145 10.24 -2.86 2.29
N GLY A 146 11.54 -2.61 2.38
CA GLY A 146 12.14 -1.29 2.20
C GLY A 146 11.86 -0.78 0.80
N THR A 147 11.80 -1.66 -0.21
CA THR A 147 11.32 -1.32 -1.55
C THR A 147 9.79 -1.15 -1.62
N ILE A 148 9.02 -1.82 -0.77
CA ILE A 148 7.55 -1.63 -0.67
C ILE A 148 7.23 -0.29 0.01
N VAL A 149 7.89 0.02 1.11
CA VAL A 149 7.77 1.29 1.85
C VAL A 149 8.36 2.43 1.04
N ALA A 150 9.52 2.24 0.40
CA ALA A 150 10.03 3.23 -0.55
C ALA A 150 9.08 3.37 -1.74
N GLY A 151 8.43 2.28 -2.17
CA GLY A 151 7.37 2.31 -3.19
C GLY A 151 6.14 3.10 -2.74
N SER A 152 5.69 2.94 -1.50
CA SER A 152 4.56 3.69 -0.95
C SER A 152 4.90 5.16 -0.75
N VAL A 153 6.10 5.47 -0.26
CA VAL A 153 6.60 6.86 -0.16
C VAL A 153 6.78 7.48 -1.55
N ALA A 154 7.28 6.71 -2.53
CA ALA A 154 7.38 7.17 -3.91
C ALA A 154 6.00 7.44 -4.51
N ASP A 155 5.01 6.59 -4.24
CA ASP A 155 3.62 6.81 -4.66
C ASP A 155 3.00 8.04 -4.01
N GLU A 156 3.28 8.33 -2.74
CA GLU A 156 2.85 9.58 -2.08
C GLU A 156 3.53 10.82 -2.69
N VAL A 157 4.81 10.73 -3.05
CA VAL A 157 5.53 11.82 -3.74
C VAL A 157 4.99 12.02 -5.16
N LEU A 158 4.67 10.94 -5.88
CA LEU A 158 4.05 11.00 -7.20
C LEU A 158 2.65 11.63 -7.13
N GLU A 159 1.83 11.20 -6.16
CA GLU A 159 0.51 11.77 -5.92
C GLU A 159 0.59 13.26 -5.59
N ALA A 160 1.54 13.67 -4.74
CA ALA A 160 1.79 15.07 -4.43
C ALA A 160 2.27 15.89 -5.66
N ALA A 161 2.88 15.23 -6.64
CA ALA A 161 3.27 15.83 -7.92
C ALA A 161 2.16 15.78 -9.00
N GLY A 162 0.96 15.26 -8.68
CA GLY A 162 -0.16 15.14 -9.62
C GLY A 162 -0.08 13.92 -10.55
N HIS A 163 0.72 12.92 -10.20
CA HIS A 163 0.84 11.66 -10.94
C HIS A 163 0.11 10.52 -10.22
N ASP A 164 -0.37 9.54 -10.99
CA ASP A 164 -0.98 8.34 -10.44
C ASP A 164 0.03 7.47 -9.67
N LYS A 165 -0.47 6.76 -8.65
CA LYS A 165 0.29 5.77 -7.89
C LYS A 165 0.66 4.59 -8.80
N ILE A 166 1.92 4.16 -8.76
CA ILE A 166 2.45 3.11 -9.65
C ILE A 166 2.81 1.86 -8.85
N PHE A 167 3.42 2.01 -7.68
CA PHE A 167 4.04 0.89 -6.96
C PHE A 167 3.05 0.07 -6.15
N ILE A 168 2.18 0.71 -5.37
CA ILE A 168 1.15 0.04 -4.57
C ILE A 168 0.18 -0.74 -5.47
N PRO A 169 -0.37 -0.18 -6.57
CA PRO A 169 -1.25 -0.94 -7.45
C PRO A 169 -0.54 -2.13 -8.11
N PHE A 170 0.71 -1.97 -8.53
CA PHE A 170 1.51 -3.04 -9.11
C PHE A 170 1.76 -4.19 -8.11
N LEU A 171 2.13 -3.86 -6.86
CA LEU A 171 2.31 -4.82 -5.76
C LEU A 171 1.01 -5.51 -5.41
N ALA A 172 -0.10 -4.76 -5.28
CA ALA A 172 -1.42 -5.32 -5.00
C ALA A 172 -1.86 -6.29 -6.10
N ALA A 173 -1.64 -5.95 -7.37
CA ALA A 173 -1.96 -6.83 -8.49
C ALA A 173 -1.17 -8.14 -8.46
N HIS A 174 0.10 -8.13 -8.06
CA HIS A 174 0.92 -9.34 -7.93
C HIS A 174 0.58 -10.15 -6.67
N LEU A 175 0.40 -9.49 -5.52
CA LEU A 175 0.00 -10.16 -4.29
C LEU A 175 -1.36 -10.83 -4.43
N ASN A 176 -2.33 -10.19 -5.10
CA ASN A 176 -3.63 -10.78 -5.37
C ASN A 176 -3.56 -12.01 -6.30
N LYS A 177 -2.52 -12.14 -7.13
CA LYS A 177 -2.28 -13.37 -7.92
C LYS A 177 -1.74 -14.52 -7.07
N PHE A 178 -0.96 -14.24 -6.03
CA PHE A 178 -0.33 -15.27 -5.18
C PHE A 178 -1.17 -15.67 -3.96
N ILE A 179 -1.83 -14.70 -3.33
CA ILE A 179 -2.59 -14.87 -2.08
C ILE A 179 -4.09 -15.10 -2.41
N GLY A 180 -4.48 -14.94 -3.67
CA GLY A 180 -5.87 -14.83 -4.10
C GLY A 180 -6.39 -13.41 -3.93
N GLN A 181 -7.52 -13.09 -4.57
CA GLN A 181 -8.20 -11.83 -4.29
C GLN A 181 -8.57 -11.83 -2.80
N GLY A 182 -7.91 -10.96 -2.01
CA GLY A 182 -8.32 -10.72 -0.64
C GLY A 182 -9.82 -10.48 -0.61
N VAL A 183 -10.50 -11.03 0.40
CA VAL A 183 -11.93 -10.79 0.62
C VAL A 183 -12.14 -9.29 0.52
N GLN A 184 -12.88 -8.83 -0.50
CA GLN A 184 -13.17 -7.42 -0.69
C GLN A 184 -13.71 -6.89 0.64
N ASP A 185 -13.06 -5.88 1.20
CA ASP A 185 -13.52 -5.27 2.44
C ASP A 185 -14.97 -4.83 2.23
N PRO A 186 -15.94 -5.43 2.96
CA PRO A 186 -17.36 -5.12 2.79
C PRO A 186 -17.66 -3.63 2.88
N ILE A 187 -16.83 -2.89 3.64
CA ILE A 187 -16.95 -1.44 3.81
C ILE A 187 -16.54 -0.71 2.54
N SER A 188 -15.43 -1.09 1.89
CA SER A 188 -14.99 -0.51 0.62
C SER A 188 -15.99 -0.75 -0.51
N THR A 189 -16.54 -1.96 -0.58
CA THR A 189 -17.59 -2.35 -1.54
C THR A 189 -18.88 -1.56 -1.30
N TYR A 190 -19.30 -1.44 -0.04
CA TYR A 190 -20.45 -0.61 0.35
C TYR A 190 -20.27 0.86 -0.03
N ASN A 191 -19.10 1.44 0.23
CA ASN A 191 -18.82 2.84 -0.11
C ASN A 191 -18.81 3.10 -1.62
N ASN A 192 -18.31 2.15 -2.42
CA ASN A 192 -18.37 2.21 -3.88
C ASN A 192 -19.83 2.18 -4.37
N TYR A 193 -20.64 1.24 -3.88
CA TYR A 193 -22.08 1.19 -4.21
C TYR A 193 -22.82 2.45 -3.76
N LYS A 194 -22.50 2.98 -2.57
CA LYS A 194 -23.08 4.23 -2.07
C LYS A 194 -22.75 5.40 -3.00
N SER A 195 -21.50 5.54 -3.44
CA SER A 195 -21.09 6.57 -4.41
C SER A 195 -21.86 6.46 -5.73
N LYS A 196 -21.92 5.25 -6.31
CA LYS A 196 -22.67 4.99 -7.55
C LYS A 196 -24.17 5.26 -7.41
N LEU A 197 -24.75 4.95 -6.24
CA LEU A 197 -26.15 5.25 -5.94
C LEU A 197 -26.40 6.76 -5.77
N THR A 198 -25.47 7.50 -5.17
CA THR A 198 -25.53 8.96 -5.09
C THR A 198 -25.44 9.59 -6.48
N GLU A 199 -24.52 9.14 -7.33
CA GLU A 199 -24.42 9.60 -8.73
C GLU A 199 -25.70 9.32 -9.53
N LEU A 200 -26.33 8.16 -9.32
CA LEU A 200 -27.61 7.81 -9.92
C LEU A 200 -28.76 8.67 -9.39
N SER A 201 -28.77 8.97 -8.08
CA SER A 201 -29.76 9.86 -7.46
C SER A 201 -29.66 11.27 -8.06
N GLU A 202 -28.45 11.82 -8.13
CA GLU A 202 -28.22 13.14 -8.71
C GLU A 202 -28.54 13.17 -10.21
N ALA A 203 -28.29 12.09 -10.95
CA ALA A 203 -28.71 12.00 -12.35
C ALA A 203 -30.24 12.04 -12.49
N ASN A 204 -30.97 11.47 -11.53
CA ASN A 204 -32.43 11.49 -11.49
C ASN A 204 -32.97 12.87 -11.08
N ASP A 205 -32.34 13.54 -10.12
CA ASP A 205 -32.69 14.91 -9.71
C ASP A 205 -32.40 15.91 -10.85
N ARG A 206 -31.27 15.75 -11.55
CA ARG A 206 -30.98 16.49 -12.79
C ARG A 206 -32.08 16.26 -13.82
N ARG A 207 -32.48 15.01 -14.04
CA ARG A 207 -33.58 14.66 -14.98
C ARG A 207 -34.89 15.36 -14.60
N GLN A 208 -35.25 15.41 -13.32
CA GLN A 208 -36.48 16.07 -12.87
C GLN A 208 -36.42 17.58 -13.11
N LEU A 209 -35.30 18.24 -12.80
CA LEU A 209 -35.09 19.66 -13.11
C LEU A 209 -35.14 19.93 -14.61
N TRP A 210 -34.66 18.99 -15.43
CA TRP A 210 -34.72 19.07 -16.90
C TRP A 210 -36.15 18.92 -17.43
N GLU A 211 -36.92 17.95 -16.94
CA GLU A 211 -38.34 17.78 -17.31
C GLU A 211 -39.15 19.02 -16.92
N GLU A 212 -38.85 19.63 -15.76
CA GLU A 212 -39.45 20.90 -15.34
C GLU A 212 -39.03 22.07 -16.24
N ALA A 213 -37.75 22.18 -16.62
CA ALA A 213 -37.26 23.21 -17.53
C ALA A 213 -37.86 23.08 -18.94
N LEU A 214 -37.99 21.85 -19.45
CA LEU A 214 -38.66 21.55 -20.73
C LEU A 214 -40.14 21.93 -20.67
N SER A 215 -40.85 21.56 -19.60
CA SER A 215 -42.26 21.94 -19.41
C SER A 215 -42.43 23.46 -19.42
N LYS A 216 -41.57 24.19 -18.69
CA LYS A 216 -41.57 25.66 -18.67
C LYS A 216 -41.24 26.26 -20.02
N MET A 217 -40.29 25.70 -20.79
CA MET A 217 -39.99 26.19 -22.13
C MET A 217 -41.15 25.98 -23.11
N VAL A 218 -41.86 24.85 -23.01
CA VAL A 218 -43.08 24.59 -23.81
C VAL A 218 -44.19 25.56 -23.44
N GLU A 219 -44.35 25.89 -22.15
CA GLU A 219 -45.30 26.90 -21.67
C GLU A 219 -44.92 28.33 -22.14
N ILE A 220 -43.65 28.70 -22.08
CA ILE A 220 -43.12 30.00 -22.57
C ILE A 220 -43.25 30.13 -24.09
N ASN A 221 -43.30 29.02 -24.83
CA ASN A 221 -43.55 29.02 -26.28
C ASN A 221 -44.91 29.65 -26.66
N HIS A 222 -45.80 29.90 -25.67
CA HIS A 222 -47.05 30.64 -25.82
C HIS A 222 -46.96 32.14 -25.44
N GLN A 223 -45.82 32.65 -24.94
CA GLN A 223 -45.66 34.06 -24.53
C GLN A 223 -44.40 34.71 -25.15
N ASP A 224 -44.62 35.62 -26.10
CA ASP A 224 -43.86 36.86 -26.45
C ASP A 224 -42.31 36.90 -26.39
N TYR A 225 -41.59 35.79 -26.57
CA TYR A 225 -40.16 35.84 -26.89
C TYR A 225 -39.93 35.79 -28.41
N ASN A 226 -39.30 36.84 -28.96
CA ASN A 226 -38.87 36.97 -30.36
C ASN A 226 -37.69 36.04 -30.70
N LEU A 227 -37.79 34.74 -30.42
CA LEU A 227 -36.85 33.74 -30.93
C LEU A 227 -37.22 33.40 -32.36
N THR A 228 -36.22 33.33 -33.22
CA THR A 228 -36.41 32.81 -34.58
C THR A 228 -36.77 31.33 -34.53
N GLU A 229 -37.49 30.84 -35.55
CA GLU A 229 -37.83 29.42 -35.65
C GLU A 229 -36.59 28.51 -35.63
N GLN A 230 -35.49 28.99 -36.21
CA GLN A 230 -34.22 28.28 -36.22
C GLN A 230 -33.62 28.14 -34.81
N GLU A 231 -33.54 29.23 -34.03
CA GLU A 231 -33.03 29.18 -32.65
C GLU A 231 -33.85 28.25 -31.75
N ARG A 232 -35.17 28.18 -31.99
CA ARG A 232 -36.06 27.24 -31.28
C ARG A 232 -35.76 25.79 -31.63
N ASN A 233 -35.57 25.49 -32.91
CA ASN A 233 -35.24 24.15 -33.38
C ASN A 233 -33.85 23.70 -32.89
N ASP A 234 -32.87 24.60 -32.88
CA ASP A 234 -31.51 24.32 -32.40
C ASP A 234 -31.51 24.05 -30.89
N CYS A 235 -32.24 24.86 -30.11
CA CYS A 235 -32.40 24.64 -28.67
C CYS A 235 -33.08 23.30 -28.37
N MET A 236 -34.17 22.99 -29.07
CA MET A 236 -34.88 21.71 -28.91
C MET A 236 -34.00 20.51 -29.27
N LYS A 237 -33.19 20.63 -30.33
CA LYS A 237 -32.25 19.60 -30.75
C LYS A 237 -31.19 19.35 -29.68
N SER A 238 -30.57 20.40 -29.14
CA SER A 238 -29.58 20.27 -28.05
C SER A 238 -30.18 19.65 -26.78
N LEU A 239 -31.43 19.97 -26.46
CA LEU A 239 -32.14 19.35 -25.33
C LEU A 239 -32.39 17.85 -25.54
N ILE A 240 -32.79 17.45 -26.75
CA ILE A 240 -32.99 16.04 -27.11
C ILE A 240 -31.65 15.28 -27.06
N GLU A 241 -30.57 15.87 -27.57
CA GLU A 241 -29.22 15.27 -27.52
C GLU A 241 -28.78 15.03 -26.06
N LEU A 242 -28.91 16.04 -25.19
CA LEU A 242 -28.60 15.93 -23.77
C LEU A 242 -29.48 14.91 -23.03
N GLN A 243 -30.77 14.81 -23.37
CA GLN A 243 -31.67 13.79 -22.81
C GLN A 243 -31.18 12.36 -23.16
N ASN A 244 -30.79 12.16 -24.41
CA ASN A 244 -30.28 10.87 -24.88
C ASN A 244 -28.95 10.50 -24.20
N GLU A 245 -28.04 11.45 -24.00
CA GLU A 245 -26.78 11.24 -23.26
C GLU A 245 -27.02 10.83 -21.80
N ASN A 246 -27.99 11.47 -21.14
CA ASN A 246 -28.36 11.14 -19.76
C ASN A 246 -28.96 9.73 -19.64
N GLU A 247 -29.88 9.35 -20.53
CA GLU A 247 -30.45 7.99 -20.55
C GLU A 247 -29.38 6.93 -20.86
N ALA A 248 -28.46 7.22 -21.79
CA ALA A 248 -27.33 6.33 -22.08
C ALA A 248 -26.41 6.15 -20.85
N THR A 249 -26.11 7.23 -20.14
CA THR A 249 -25.29 7.19 -18.91
C THR A 249 -25.98 6.39 -17.80
N LYS A 250 -27.28 6.61 -17.59
CA LYS A 250 -28.09 5.86 -16.63
C LYS A 250 -28.10 4.36 -16.93
N LYS A 251 -28.32 3.99 -18.20
CA LYS A 251 -28.30 2.60 -18.64
C LYS A 251 -26.93 1.95 -18.40
N ARG A 252 -25.83 2.63 -18.75
CA ARG A 252 -24.46 2.14 -18.53
C ARG A 252 -24.19 1.87 -17.05
N LEU A 253 -24.56 2.80 -16.16
CA LEU A 253 -24.36 2.64 -14.71
C LEU A 253 -25.19 1.48 -14.14
N LEU A 254 -26.43 1.30 -14.59
CA LEU A 254 -27.26 0.15 -14.20
C LEU A 254 -26.64 -1.17 -14.64
N ASP A 255 -26.15 -1.25 -15.87
CA ASP A 255 -25.49 -2.45 -16.40
C ASP A 255 -24.22 -2.80 -15.60
N GLU A 256 -23.40 -1.80 -15.24
CA GLU A 256 -22.22 -1.99 -14.38
C GLU A 256 -22.58 -2.52 -12.99
N ILE A 257 -23.60 -1.95 -12.34
CA ILE A 257 -24.07 -2.40 -11.02
C ILE A 257 -24.57 -3.85 -11.11
N MET A 258 -25.36 -4.17 -12.14
CA MET A 258 -25.88 -5.54 -12.33
C MET A 258 -24.77 -6.56 -12.59
N GLN A 259 -23.74 -6.19 -13.36
CA GLN A 259 -22.56 -7.04 -13.57
C GLN A 259 -21.79 -7.29 -12.27
N GLU A 260 -21.57 -6.26 -11.45
CA GLU A 260 -20.90 -6.37 -10.15
C GLU A 260 -21.70 -7.27 -9.18
N LEU A 261 -23.02 -7.09 -9.11
CA LEU A 261 -23.90 -7.93 -8.28
C LEU A 261 -23.89 -9.41 -8.71
N ASN A 262 -23.88 -9.67 -10.02
CA ASN A 262 -23.84 -11.03 -10.55
C ASN A 262 -22.49 -11.72 -10.30
N LYS A 263 -21.37 -10.98 -10.36
CA LYS A 263 -20.05 -11.50 -9.96
C LYS A 263 -20.01 -11.93 -8.49
N GLY A 264 -20.76 -11.25 -7.62
CA GLY A 264 -20.87 -11.60 -6.19
C GLY A 264 -21.68 -12.86 -5.89
N LYS A 265 -22.64 -13.24 -6.75
CA LYS A 265 -23.50 -14.43 -6.56
C LYS A 265 -22.85 -15.75 -7.02
N GLY A 266 -21.78 -15.67 -7.80
CA GLY A 266 -21.07 -16.83 -8.35
C GLY A 266 -19.89 -17.33 -7.50
N LYS A 267 -19.75 -16.81 -6.27
CA LYS A 267 -18.80 -17.27 -5.25
C LYS A 267 -19.57 -17.85 -4.07
#